data_AF-A0A1S7DQ94-F1
#
_entry.id   AF-A0A1S7DQ94-F1
#
_cell.length_a   1.000
_cell.length_b   1.000
_cell.length_c   1.000
_cell.angle_alpha   90.00
_cell.angle_beta   90.00
_cell.angle_gamma   90.00
#
_symmetry.space_group_name_H-M   'P 1'
#
loop_
_entity.id
_entity.type
_entity.pdbx_description
1 polymer ?
#
loop_
_entity_poly.entity_id
_entity_poly.type
_entity_poly.pdbx_seq_one_letter_code
_entity_poly.pdbx_strand_id
1 'polypeptide(L)'
;MAYKAYINQKMNLKYFRRKKVDFINLKLFFYKKFVNFKKTFIFAINKNLTFNYNIMNKSELIDVMAKDAEITKAAAKKALESFVNAVTETLKKKDGKVSLVGFGTFSVAERAARQGINPATKKAIKIPAKKVAKFKAGSELADAVAGAKKK
;
A
#
# COMPACT_ATOMS: atom_id res chain seq x y z
N MET A 1 -8.14 27.72 9.31
CA MET A 1 -8.95 28.86 9.81
C MET A 1 -10.08 29.30 8.87
N ALA A 2 -9.97 29.16 7.54
CA ALA A 2 -11.01 29.58 6.59
C ALA A 2 -12.37 28.84 6.69
N TYR A 3 -12.39 27.57 7.15
CA TYR A 3 -13.61 26.77 7.21
C TYR A 3 -14.60 27.21 8.30
N LYS A 4 -14.11 27.74 9.43
CA LYS A 4 -14.96 28.27 10.53
C LYS A 4 -15.64 29.59 10.13
N ALA A 5 -15.00 30.41 9.30
CA ALA A 5 -15.57 31.66 8.80
C ALA A 5 -16.76 31.43 7.84
N TYR A 6 -16.70 30.37 7.02
CA TYR A 6 -17.77 30.01 6.08
C TYR A 6 -19.06 29.54 6.77
N ILE A 7 -18.94 28.88 7.93
CA ILE A 7 -20.11 28.41 8.69
C ILE A 7 -20.82 29.59 9.39
N ASN A 8 -20.06 30.56 9.92
CA ASN A 8 -20.64 31.71 10.61
C ASN A 8 -21.33 32.72 9.69
N GLN A 9 -20.94 32.80 8.41
CA GLN A 9 -21.65 33.65 7.44
C GLN A 9 -23.04 33.09 7.07
N LYS A 10 -23.31 31.81 7.35
CA LYS A 10 -24.52 31.11 6.93
C LYS A 10 -25.62 31.01 8.00
N MET A 11 -25.41 31.60 9.18
CA MET A 11 -26.34 31.55 10.33
C MET A 11 -26.97 32.92 10.66
N ASN A 12 -26.99 33.87 9.73
CA ASN A 12 -27.72 35.13 9.89
C ASN A 12 -28.84 35.24 8.83
N LEU A 13 -29.84 34.37 8.95
CA LEU A 13 -31.04 34.32 8.12
C LEU A 13 -32.15 35.25 8.63
N LYS A 14 -31.78 36.47 9.02
CA LYS A 14 -32.69 37.62 9.02
C LYS A 14 -32.17 38.52 7.94
N TYR A 15 -32.83 38.55 6.78
CA TYR A 15 -32.77 39.57 5.71
C TYR A 15 -32.98 38.87 4.36
N PHE A 16 -34.21 38.54 3.99
CA PHE A 16 -34.68 38.78 2.62
C PHE A 16 -36.20 38.58 2.53
N ARG A 17 -36.94 39.69 2.66
CA ARG A 17 -38.36 39.79 2.29
C ARG A 17 -38.41 40.64 1.01
N ARG A 18 -39.15 40.18 0.00
CA ARG A 18 -39.41 40.77 -1.35
C ARG A 18 -38.43 40.39 -2.47
N LYS A 19 -38.77 39.32 -3.19
CA LYS A 19 -39.26 39.33 -4.60
C LYS A 19 -39.60 37.89 -4.97
N LYS A 20 -40.75 37.71 -5.62
CA LYS A 20 -41.36 36.42 -6.00
C LYS A 20 -40.57 35.81 -7.18
N VAL A 21 -39.28 35.54 -6.97
CA VAL A 21 -38.47 34.69 -7.84
C VAL A 21 -38.67 33.29 -7.27
N ASP A 22 -39.24 32.39 -8.07
CA ASP A 22 -39.69 31.08 -7.62
C ASP A 22 -38.63 30.41 -6.76
N PHE A 23 -38.92 30.31 -5.45
CA PHE A 23 -38.04 29.68 -4.47
C PHE A 23 -37.63 28.26 -4.90
N ILE A 24 -38.42 27.63 -5.78
CA ILE A 24 -38.17 26.35 -6.44
C ILE A 24 -36.99 26.45 -7.42
N ASN A 25 -36.98 27.43 -8.32
CA ASN A 25 -35.88 27.63 -9.28
C ASN A 25 -34.58 28.07 -8.58
N LEU A 26 -34.71 28.84 -7.49
CA LEU A 26 -33.57 29.22 -6.66
C LEU A 26 -32.99 28.02 -5.90
N LYS A 27 -33.83 27.19 -5.26
CA LYS A 27 -33.39 25.91 -4.64
C LYS A 27 -32.75 24.98 -5.66
N LEU A 28 -33.32 24.87 -6.86
CA LEU A 28 -32.81 24.01 -7.93
C LEU A 28 -31.46 24.52 -8.46
N PHE A 29 -31.29 25.84 -8.58
CA PHE A 29 -30.02 26.47 -8.97
C PHE A 29 -28.93 26.21 -7.92
N PHE A 30 -29.22 26.42 -6.63
CA PHE A 30 -28.27 26.13 -5.56
C PHE A 30 -27.96 24.64 -5.43
N TYR A 31 -28.95 23.76 -5.65
CA TYR A 31 -28.75 22.32 -5.64
C TYR A 31 -27.89 21.87 -6.82
N LYS A 32 -28.16 22.34 -8.05
CA LYS A 32 -27.33 22.04 -9.23
C LYS A 32 -25.89 22.54 -9.06
N LYS A 33 -25.69 23.74 -8.51
CA LYS A 33 -24.34 24.29 -8.21
C LYS A 33 -23.62 23.47 -7.13
N PHE A 34 -24.34 23.01 -6.10
CA PHE A 34 -23.79 22.16 -5.04
C PHE A 34 -23.46 20.74 -5.52
N VAL A 35 -24.32 20.15 -6.37
CA VAL A 35 -24.09 18.82 -6.97
C VAL A 35 -22.91 18.89 -7.95
N ASN A 36 -22.82 19.90 -8.81
CA ASN A 36 -21.67 20.09 -9.69
C ASN A 36 -20.39 20.33 -8.89
N PHE A 37 -20.45 21.09 -7.80
CA PHE A 37 -19.30 21.28 -6.91
C PHE A 37 -18.87 19.97 -6.24
N LYS A 38 -19.80 19.16 -5.72
CA LYS A 38 -19.49 17.81 -5.22
C LYS A 38 -18.95 16.89 -6.32
N LYS A 39 -19.44 16.98 -7.55
CA LYS A 39 -19.00 16.14 -8.68
C LYS A 39 -17.57 16.49 -9.10
N THR A 40 -17.22 17.78 -9.18
CA THR A 40 -15.87 18.26 -9.43
C THR A 40 -14.94 17.97 -8.25
N PHE A 41 -15.43 18.07 -7.01
CA PHE A 41 -14.65 17.77 -5.80
C PHE A 41 -14.39 16.27 -5.66
N ILE A 42 -15.37 15.40 -5.94
CA ILE A 42 -15.18 13.94 -6.01
C ILE A 42 -14.22 13.58 -7.16
N PHE A 43 -14.29 14.25 -8.32
CA PHE A 43 -13.34 14.04 -9.41
C PHE A 43 -11.92 14.50 -9.05
N ALA A 44 -11.76 15.64 -8.37
CA ALA A 44 -10.47 16.13 -7.87
C ALA A 44 -9.90 15.25 -6.75
N ILE A 45 -10.77 14.71 -5.88
CA ILE A 45 -10.41 13.69 -4.88
C ILE A 45 -9.94 12.43 -5.61
N ASN A 46 -10.69 11.89 -6.58
CA ASN A 46 -10.31 10.67 -7.31
C ASN A 46 -9.02 10.81 -8.13
N LYS A 47 -8.69 12.00 -8.66
CA LYS A 47 -7.41 12.25 -9.37
C LYS A 47 -6.21 12.46 -8.44
N ASN A 48 -6.41 12.98 -7.23
CA ASN A 48 -5.33 13.17 -6.24
C ASN A 48 -5.24 12.05 -5.19
N LEU A 49 -6.16 11.06 -5.22
CA LEU A 49 -6.10 9.82 -4.41
C LEU A 49 -5.46 8.64 -5.14
N THR A 50 -4.83 8.83 -6.28
CA THR A 50 -3.69 7.97 -6.63
C THR A 50 -2.51 8.44 -5.78
N PHE A 51 -2.61 8.24 -4.46
CA PHE A 51 -1.41 8.03 -3.66
C PHE A 51 -0.66 6.94 -4.44
N ASN A 52 0.51 7.26 -5.00
CA ASN A 52 1.35 6.34 -5.77
C ASN A 52 1.71 5.15 -4.88
N TYR A 53 0.79 4.22 -4.75
CA TYR A 53 0.97 2.97 -4.05
C TYR A 53 1.35 1.98 -5.14
N ASN A 54 2.65 2.01 -5.48
CA ASN A 54 3.26 1.03 -6.39
C ASN A 54 3.30 -0.33 -5.66
N ILE A 55 2.14 -0.97 -5.48
CA ILE A 55 2.12 -2.40 -5.15
C ILE A 55 2.46 -3.12 -6.43
N MET A 56 3.72 -3.55 -6.55
CA MET A 56 4.10 -4.47 -7.60
C MET A 56 3.58 -5.86 -7.26
N ASN A 57 2.60 -6.33 -8.03
CA ASN A 57 2.06 -7.69 -7.90
C ASN A 57 2.87 -8.70 -8.74
N LYS A 58 2.54 -10.00 -8.62
CA LYS A 58 3.26 -11.07 -9.34
C LYS A 58 3.20 -10.89 -10.86
N SER A 59 2.07 -10.44 -11.41
CA SER A 59 1.92 -10.22 -12.86
C SER A 59 2.76 -9.05 -13.36
N GLU A 60 2.78 -7.94 -12.62
CA GLU A 60 3.60 -6.77 -12.96
C GLU A 60 5.09 -7.08 -12.87
N LEU A 61 5.51 -7.86 -11.87
CA LEU A 61 6.89 -8.34 -11.79
C LEU A 61 7.28 -9.21 -12.99
N ILE A 62 6.38 -10.11 -13.42
CA ILE A 62 6.61 -10.93 -14.62
C ILE A 62 6.71 -10.06 -15.88
N ASP A 63 5.87 -9.02 -15.98
CA ASP A 63 5.88 -8.11 -17.12
C ASP A 63 7.17 -7.29 -17.18
N VAL A 64 7.69 -6.84 -16.04
CA VAL A 64 8.99 -6.16 -15.93
C VAL A 64 10.12 -7.14 -16.30
N MET A 65 10.14 -8.33 -15.70
CA MET A 65 11.16 -9.35 -16.01
C MET A 65 11.18 -9.74 -17.50
N ALA A 66 10.00 -9.87 -18.13
CA ALA A 66 9.89 -10.19 -19.53
C ALA A 66 10.47 -9.09 -20.43
N LYS A 67 10.20 -7.82 -20.09
CA LYS A 67 10.74 -6.66 -20.80
C LYS A 67 12.25 -6.54 -20.63
N ASP A 68 12.73 -6.57 -19.38
CA ASP A 68 14.14 -6.32 -19.06
C ASP A 68 15.06 -7.44 -19.53
N ALA A 69 14.60 -8.69 -19.50
CA ALA A 69 15.36 -9.84 -19.99
C ALA A 69 15.07 -10.20 -21.45
N GLU A 70 14.22 -9.42 -22.15
CA GLU A 70 13.81 -9.65 -23.54
C GLU A 70 13.28 -11.07 -23.82
N ILE A 71 12.57 -11.64 -22.85
CA ILE A 71 11.99 -12.99 -22.93
C ILE A 71 10.46 -12.95 -22.99
N THR A 72 9.87 -14.07 -23.43
CA THR A 72 8.41 -14.20 -23.40
C THR A 72 7.88 -14.15 -21.96
N LYS A 73 6.67 -13.62 -21.76
CA LYS A 73 5.98 -13.62 -20.45
C LYS A 73 5.88 -15.03 -19.85
N ALA A 74 5.71 -16.05 -20.70
CA ALA A 74 5.66 -17.44 -20.28
C ALA A 74 7.00 -17.92 -19.71
N ALA A 75 8.12 -17.56 -20.36
CA ALA A 75 9.46 -17.84 -19.85
C ALA A 75 9.74 -17.08 -18.54
N ALA A 76 9.40 -15.79 -18.46
CA ALA A 76 9.55 -14.99 -17.24
C ALA A 76 8.76 -15.57 -16.06
N LYS A 77 7.52 -16.01 -16.30
CA LYS A 77 6.70 -16.69 -15.29
C LYS A 77 7.37 -17.97 -14.78
N LYS A 78 7.86 -18.82 -15.70
CA LYS A 78 8.56 -20.07 -15.35
C LYS A 78 9.83 -19.80 -14.56
N ALA A 79 10.61 -18.77 -14.93
CA ALA A 79 11.82 -18.38 -14.23
C ALA A 79 11.52 -17.92 -12.80
N LEU A 80 10.50 -17.07 -12.61
CA LEU A 80 10.08 -16.61 -11.29
C LEU A 80 9.59 -17.79 -10.41
N GLU A 81 8.82 -18.70 -10.97
CA GLU A 81 8.34 -19.90 -10.24
C GLU A 81 9.50 -20.83 -9.87
N SER A 82 10.45 -21.04 -10.78
CA SER A 82 11.67 -21.80 -10.51
C SER A 82 12.49 -21.16 -9.38
N PHE A 83 12.66 -19.84 -9.39
CA PHE A 83 13.34 -19.10 -8.33
C PHE A 83 12.67 -19.29 -6.97
N VAL A 84 11.36 -19.09 -6.89
CA VAL A 84 10.60 -19.25 -5.63
C VAL A 84 10.71 -20.68 -5.10
N ASN A 85 10.62 -21.68 -5.98
CA ASN A 85 10.77 -23.08 -5.61
C ASN A 85 12.18 -23.39 -5.11
N ALA A 86 13.22 -22.97 -5.83
CA ALA A 86 14.61 -23.19 -5.44
C ALA A 86 14.96 -22.57 -4.08
N VAL A 87 14.48 -21.34 -3.82
CA VAL A 87 14.64 -20.70 -2.52
C VAL A 87 13.91 -21.49 -1.44
N THR A 88 12.66 -21.89 -1.70
CA THR A 88 11.84 -22.65 -0.75
C THR A 88 12.46 -24.00 -0.40
N GLU A 89 12.93 -24.76 -1.40
CA GLU A 89 13.58 -26.05 -1.20
C GLU A 89 14.90 -25.92 -0.47
N THR A 90 15.70 -24.90 -0.79
CA THR A 90 16.96 -24.65 -0.10
C THR A 90 16.71 -24.31 1.37
N LEU A 91 15.73 -23.45 1.68
CA LEU A 91 15.38 -23.10 3.06
C LEU A 91 14.74 -24.25 3.85
N LYS A 92 14.20 -25.28 3.19
CA LYS A 92 13.71 -26.50 3.88
C LYS A 92 14.85 -27.37 4.40
N LYS A 93 16.03 -27.31 3.78
CA LYS A 93 17.21 -28.07 4.20
C LYS A 93 17.71 -27.59 5.57
N LYS A 94 18.36 -28.49 6.32
CA LYS A 94 19.06 -28.09 7.55
C LYS A 94 20.16 -27.08 7.16
N ASP A 95 20.15 -25.92 7.82
CA ASP A 95 21.07 -24.79 7.58
C ASP A 95 21.01 -24.16 6.18
N GLY A 96 19.85 -24.31 5.52
CA GLY A 96 19.57 -23.69 4.22
C GLY A 96 19.75 -22.18 4.22
N LYS A 97 20.63 -21.69 3.34
CA LYS A 97 20.89 -20.27 3.11
C LYS A 97 21.00 -20.00 1.62
N VAL A 98 20.33 -18.95 1.15
CA VAL A 98 20.46 -18.46 -0.22
C VAL A 98 20.99 -17.03 -0.15
N SER A 99 22.17 -16.79 -0.71
CA SER A 99 22.76 -15.46 -0.79
C SER A 99 22.71 -14.96 -2.23
N LEU A 100 22.08 -13.81 -2.44
CA LEU A 100 22.02 -13.09 -3.69
C LEU A 100 22.86 -11.82 -3.52
N VAL A 101 24.03 -11.78 -4.15
CA VAL A 101 24.92 -10.61 -4.11
C VAL A 101 24.15 -9.40 -4.65
N GLY A 102 24.29 -8.25 -3.97
CA GLY A 102 23.57 -7.02 -4.29
C GLY A 102 22.11 -6.93 -3.82
N PHE A 103 21.42 -8.05 -3.61
CA PHE A 103 20.03 -8.04 -3.14
C PHE A 103 19.90 -8.35 -1.65
N GLY A 104 20.45 -9.48 -1.20
CA GLY A 104 20.33 -9.90 0.18
C GLY A 104 20.46 -11.40 0.38
N THR A 105 20.14 -11.84 1.60
CA THR A 105 20.31 -13.23 2.02
C THR A 105 19.04 -13.74 2.67
N PHE A 106 18.56 -14.89 2.19
CA PHE A 106 17.52 -15.69 2.81
C PHE A 106 18.16 -16.75 3.70
N SER A 107 17.68 -16.87 4.93
CA SER A 107 18.17 -17.86 5.89
C SER A 107 17.03 -18.38 6.76
N VAL A 108 17.23 -19.54 7.37
CA VAL A 108 16.34 -20.05 8.41
C VAL A 108 16.85 -19.62 9.78
N ALA A 109 15.95 -19.12 10.64
CA ALA A 109 16.24 -18.86 12.04
C ALA A 109 15.33 -19.73 12.91
N GLU A 110 15.89 -20.28 13.99
CA GLU A 110 15.11 -21.01 14.99
C GLU A 110 14.58 -20.04 16.03
N ARG A 111 13.27 -20.02 16.22
CA ARG A 111 12.63 -19.30 17.33
C ARG A 111 12.37 -20.30 18.44
N ALA A 112 13.01 -20.08 19.59
CA ALA A 112 12.80 -20.87 20.80
C ALA A 112 11.35 -20.79 21.29
N ALA A 113 10.93 -21.83 22.00
CA ALA A 113 9.63 -21.85 22.65
C ALA A 113 9.55 -20.74 23.70
N ARG A 114 8.41 -20.04 23.74
CA ARG A 114 8.19 -18.95 24.70
C ARG A 114 6.74 -18.88 25.13
N GLN A 115 6.49 -18.24 26.26
CA GLN A 115 5.13 -17.93 26.69
C GLN A 115 4.66 -16.65 26.00
N GLY A 116 3.46 -16.68 25.45
CA GLY A 116 2.74 -15.53 24.91
C GLY A 116 1.39 -15.37 25.59
N ILE A 117 0.69 -14.28 25.27
CA ILE A 117 -0.65 -14.00 25.79
C ILE A 117 -1.62 -13.97 24.62
N ASN A 118 -2.77 -14.63 24.77
CA ASN A 118 -3.86 -14.48 23.80
C ASN A 118 -4.46 -13.07 23.90
N PRO A 119 -4.44 -12.26 22.84
CA PRO A 119 -5.02 -10.91 22.89
C PRO A 119 -6.51 -10.89 23.23
N ALA A 120 -7.27 -11.92 22.83
CA ALA A 120 -8.71 -11.98 23.04
C ALA A 120 -9.11 -12.46 24.44
N THR A 121 -8.37 -13.43 25.01
CA THR A 121 -8.74 -14.08 26.29
C THR A 121 -7.83 -13.73 27.46
N LYS A 122 -6.72 -13.01 27.22
CA LYS A 122 -5.66 -12.67 28.20
C LYS A 122 -5.02 -13.87 28.91
N LYS A 123 -5.31 -15.10 28.48
CA LYS A 123 -4.69 -16.32 29.03
C LYS A 123 -3.30 -16.53 28.45
N ALA A 124 -2.41 -17.12 29.25
CA ALA A 124 -1.08 -17.53 28.82
C ALA A 124 -1.19 -18.70 27.82
N ILE A 125 -0.44 -18.62 26.72
CA ILE A 125 -0.32 -19.67 25.71
C ILE A 125 1.15 -20.00 25.52
N LYS A 126 1.49 -21.29 25.49
CA LYS A 126 2.83 -21.76 25.11
C LYS A 126 2.95 -21.74 23.58
N ILE A 127 3.87 -20.94 23.07
CA ILE A 127 4.21 -20.91 21.64
C ILE A 127 5.37 -21.89 21.44
N PRO A 128 5.18 -22.99 20.67
CA PRO A 128 6.23 -23.97 20.45
C PRO A 128 7.39 -23.39 19.65
N ALA A 129 8.56 -24.02 19.78
CA ALA A 129 9.72 -23.67 18.97
C ALA A 129 9.39 -23.90 17.49
N LYS A 130 9.81 -22.97 16.62
CA LYS A 130 9.57 -23.09 15.19
C LYS A 130 10.69 -22.46 14.37
N LYS A 131 10.89 -23.00 13.18
CA LYS A 131 11.74 -22.41 12.15
C LYS A 131 11.00 -21.28 11.46
N VAL A 132 11.69 -20.17 11.23
CA VAL A 132 11.17 -19.03 10.48
C VAL A 132 12.13 -18.66 9.36
N ALA A 133 11.60 -18.34 8.19
CA ALA A 133 12.38 -17.72 7.13
C ALA A 133 12.70 -16.27 7.52
N LYS A 134 13.95 -15.87 7.33
CA LYS A 134 14.44 -14.51 7.53
C LYS A 134 15.09 -14.04 6.24
N PHE A 135 14.72 -12.85 5.79
CA PHE A 135 15.43 -12.13 4.74
C PHE A 135 16.23 -11.01 5.37
N LYS A 136 17.51 -10.92 5.03
CA LYS A 136 18.39 -9.80 5.37
C LYS A 136 18.75 -9.10 4.07
N ALA A 137 18.32 -7.85 3.91
CA ALA A 137 18.71 -7.03 2.76
C ALA A 137 20.24 -6.86 2.71
N GLY A 138 20.79 -6.91 1.50
CA GLY A 138 22.19 -6.59 1.23
C GLY A 138 22.43 -5.09 1.40
N SER A 139 23.70 -4.71 1.49
CA SER A 139 24.09 -3.28 1.55
C SER A 139 23.60 -2.51 0.34
N GLU A 140 23.78 -3.04 -0.87
CA GLU A 140 23.36 -2.37 -2.10
C GLU A 140 21.85 -2.09 -2.13
N LEU A 141 21.01 -3.06 -1.78
CA LEU A 141 19.57 -2.84 -1.68
C LEU A 141 19.21 -1.83 -0.58
N ALA A 142 19.86 -1.92 0.58
CA ALA A 142 19.62 -0.98 1.68
C ALA A 142 20.02 0.46 1.31
N ASP A 143 21.18 0.63 0.67
CA ASP A 143 21.71 1.92 0.22
C ASP A 143 20.81 2.53 -0.87
N ALA A 144 20.36 1.70 -1.83
CA ALA A 144 19.45 2.10 -2.90
C ALA A 144 18.10 2.60 -2.37
N VAL A 145 17.56 1.96 -1.32
CA VAL A 145 16.29 2.35 -0.69
C VAL A 145 16.47 3.56 0.23
N ALA A 146 17.59 3.64 0.95
CA ALA A 146 17.88 4.75 1.85
C ALA A 146 18.29 6.05 1.11
N GLY A 147 18.58 5.96 -0.19
CA GLY A 147 19.04 7.10 -1.00
C GLY A 147 20.46 7.55 -0.69
N ALA A 148 21.23 6.74 0.05
CA ALA A 148 22.60 7.08 0.44
C ALA A 148 23.56 6.72 -0.70
N LYS A 149 23.93 7.73 -1.50
CA LYS A 149 25.02 7.58 -2.49
C LYS A 149 26.33 7.33 -1.73
N LYS A 150 26.98 6.19 -1.98
CA LYS A 150 28.38 6.01 -1.61
C LYS A 150 29.20 7.10 -2.31
N LYS A 151 29.89 7.91 -1.51
CA LYS A 151 30.94 8.82 -1.99
C LYS A 151 32.13 8.02 -2.48
#